data_AF-A0AAW5WXS7-F1
#
_entry.id   AF-A0AAW5WXS7-F1
#
_cell.length_a   1.000
_cell.length_b   1.000
_cell.length_c   1.000
_cell.angle_alpha   90.00
_cell.angle_beta   90.00
_cell.angle_gamma   90.00
#
_symmetry.space_group_name_H-M   'P 1'
#
loop_
_entity.id
_entity.type
_entity.pdbx_description
1 polymer ?
#
loop_
_entity_poly.entity_id
_entity_poly.type
_entity_poly.pdbx_seq_one_letter_code
_entity_poly.pdbx_strand_id
1 'polypeptide(L)'
;MFHSIGSDITHLSRFEKMAKRDLFAKKVLTPKEFQIYQALKGRRQLEFLAGRFSVKESFSKAWGTGLGEVGFQDVETLNAPNGKPITTSTLYDGRILVTISHDLDTCITFVELEDYKWYQQFIGQLKSKLTYLRLKRIYKRKKHI
;
A
#
# COMPACT_ATOMS: atom_id res chain seq x y z
N MET A 1 -0.66 -8.99 -10.36
CA MET A 1 -1.36 -10.23 -9.95
C MET A 1 -1.79 -10.01 -8.52
N PHE A 2 -3.04 -10.32 -8.21
CA PHE A 2 -3.55 -10.24 -6.85
C PHE A 2 -2.62 -11.00 -5.89
N HIS A 3 -2.20 -10.35 -4.82
CA HIS A 3 -1.38 -10.94 -3.77
C HIS A 3 -2.22 -11.20 -2.52
N SER A 4 -2.85 -10.15 -1.99
CA SER A 4 -3.65 -10.22 -0.77
C SER A 4 -4.57 -9.01 -0.64
N ILE A 5 -5.51 -9.11 0.30
CA ILE A 5 -6.42 -8.03 0.69
C ILE A 5 -6.46 -7.87 2.20
N GLY A 6 -6.68 -6.65 2.66
CA GLY A 6 -6.96 -6.32 4.05
C GLY A 6 -8.06 -5.28 4.15
N SER A 7 -8.83 -5.34 5.22
CA SER A 7 -9.92 -4.41 5.49
C SER A 7 -9.99 -4.02 6.96
N ASP A 8 -10.53 -2.84 7.21
CA ASP A 8 -10.72 -2.34 8.56
C ASP A 8 -11.95 -1.44 8.67
N ILE A 9 -12.54 -1.45 9.86
CA ILE A 9 -13.64 -0.56 10.26
C ILE A 9 -13.18 0.21 11.50
N THR A 10 -13.11 1.53 11.38
CA THR A 10 -12.60 2.42 12.40
C THR A 10 -13.67 3.42 12.82
N HIS A 11 -13.89 3.56 14.13
CA HIS A 11 -14.77 4.58 14.69
C HIS A 11 -14.04 5.92 14.89
N LEU A 12 -14.60 7.01 14.36
CA LEU A 12 -14.03 8.37 14.44
C LEU A 12 -13.99 8.88 15.89
N SER A 13 -14.99 8.52 16.70
CA SER A 13 -15.10 8.84 18.12
C SER A 13 -13.86 8.43 18.94
N ARG A 14 -13.14 7.36 18.54
CA ARG A 14 -11.87 6.96 19.16
C ARG A 14 -10.76 8.00 18.98
N PHE A 15 -10.84 8.79 17.92
CA PHE A 15 -9.83 9.77 17.56
C PHE A 15 -10.14 11.16 18.11
N GLU A 16 -11.35 11.46 18.58
CA GLU A 16 -11.71 12.81 19.04
C GLU A 16 -10.83 13.32 20.18
N LYS A 17 -10.51 12.44 21.14
CA LYS A 17 -9.61 12.78 22.27
C LYS A 17 -8.14 12.77 21.84
N MET A 18 -7.78 11.94 20.86
CA MET A 18 -6.40 11.76 20.41
C MET A 18 -5.98 12.85 19.42
N ALA A 19 -6.90 13.33 18.58
CA ALA A 19 -6.69 14.42 17.62
C ALA A 19 -6.46 15.76 18.31
N LYS A 20 -6.93 15.95 19.56
CA LYS A 20 -6.59 17.12 20.38
C LYS A 20 -5.10 17.17 20.76
N ARG A 21 -4.35 16.08 20.55
CA ARG A 21 -2.93 15.96 20.85
C ARG A 21 -2.18 15.68 19.55
N ASP A 22 -1.49 16.69 19.02
CA ASP A 22 -0.66 16.57 17.82
C ASP A 22 0.32 15.38 17.86
N LEU A 23 0.73 14.94 19.05
CA LEU A 23 1.63 13.80 19.23
C LEU A 23 1.12 12.50 18.60
N PHE A 24 -0.17 12.20 18.73
CA PHE A 24 -0.71 10.97 18.13
C PHE A 24 -0.82 11.10 16.61
N ALA A 25 -1.29 12.24 16.12
CA ALA A 25 -1.34 12.53 14.69
C ALA A 25 0.06 12.46 14.05
N LYS A 26 1.09 13.03 14.69
CA LYS A 26 2.49 12.92 14.22
C LYS A 26 3.03 11.49 14.25
N LYS A 27 2.59 10.66 15.19
CA LYS A 27 2.97 9.24 15.24
C LYS A 27 2.36 8.47 14.07
N VAL A 28 1.07 8.69 13.80
CA VAL A 28 0.30 7.95 12.78
C VAL A 28 0.61 8.45 11.37
N LEU A 29 0.70 9.76 11.17
CA LEU A 29 0.81 10.38 9.85
C LEU A 29 2.28 10.55 9.47
N THR A 30 2.59 10.26 8.21
CA THR A 30 3.88 10.61 7.60
C THR A 30 4.06 12.13 7.57
N PRO A 31 5.29 12.65 7.40
CA PRO A 31 5.50 14.09 7.34
C PRO A 31 4.62 14.81 6.32
N LYS A 32 4.39 14.21 5.14
CA LYS A 32 3.54 14.77 4.09
C LYS A 32 2.05 14.69 4.45
N GLU A 33 1.59 13.56 4.97
CA GLU A 33 0.21 13.43 5.46
C GLU A 33 -0.07 14.40 6.61
N PHE A 34 0.89 14.60 7.50
CA PHE A 34 0.76 15.49 8.65
C PHE A 34 0.64 16.96 8.23
N GLN A 35 1.37 17.39 7.20
CA GLN A 35 1.21 18.73 6.63
C GLN A 35 -0.22 18.97 6.11
N ILE A 36 -0.80 17.99 5.41
CA ILE A 36 -2.19 18.07 4.94
C ILE A 36 -3.15 18.13 6.14
N TYR A 37 -2.94 17.25 7.13
CA TYR A 37 -3.74 17.19 8.35
C TYR A 37 -3.77 18.53 9.10
N GLN A 38 -2.63 19.23 9.21
CA GLN A 38 -2.56 20.54 9.88
C GLN A 38 -3.33 21.63 9.15
N ALA A 39 -3.51 21.53 7.83
CA ALA A 39 -4.31 22.46 7.05
C ALA A 39 -5.83 22.21 7.19
N LEU A 40 -6.25 21.03 7.66
CA LEU A 40 -7.64 20.67 7.88
C LEU A 40 -8.13 21.15 9.25
N LYS A 41 -9.45 21.33 9.40
CA LYS A 41 -10.08 21.73 10.66
C LYS A 41 -11.35 20.94 10.95
N GLY A 42 -11.69 20.83 12.24
CA GLY A 42 -12.93 20.24 12.71
C GLY A 42 -13.10 18.79 12.26
N ARG A 43 -14.30 18.44 11.80
CA ARG A 43 -14.66 17.07 11.41
C ARG A 43 -13.78 16.49 10.30
N ARG A 44 -13.40 17.30 9.29
CA ARG A 44 -12.54 16.83 8.18
C ARG A 44 -11.14 16.43 8.66
N GLN A 45 -10.63 17.13 9.67
CA GLN A 45 -9.34 16.81 10.27
C GLN A 45 -9.39 15.45 10.99
N LEU A 46 -10.51 15.18 11.69
CA LEU A 46 -10.77 13.90 12.35
C LEU A 46 -10.93 12.76 11.34
N GLU A 47 -11.77 12.95 10.32
CA GLU A 47 -11.99 12.01 9.22
C GLU A 47 -10.67 11.65 8.52
N PHE A 48 -9.81 12.64 8.26
CA PHE A 48 -8.52 12.41 7.64
C PHE A 48 -7.61 11.52 8.50
N LEU A 49 -7.48 11.82 9.79
CA LEU A 49 -6.65 11.02 10.69
C LEU A 49 -7.19 9.58 10.84
N ALA A 50 -8.49 9.43 11.05
CA ALA A 50 -9.12 8.12 11.18
C ALA A 50 -9.00 7.30 9.89
N GLY A 51 -9.20 7.95 8.73
CA GLY A 51 -9.04 7.32 7.43
C GLY A 51 -7.61 6.84 7.18
N ARG A 52 -6.60 7.66 7.48
CA ARG A 52 -5.19 7.25 7.34
C ARG A 52 -4.80 6.15 8.30
N PHE A 53 -5.29 6.20 9.53
CA PHE A 53 -5.11 5.11 10.47
C PHE A 53 -5.71 3.79 9.93
N SER A 54 -6.96 3.84 9.47
CA SER A 54 -7.68 2.66 8.95
C SER A 54 -6.99 2.06 7.72
N VAL A 55 -6.45 2.89 6.81
CA VAL A 55 -5.65 2.40 5.67
C VAL A 55 -4.40 1.64 6.15
N LYS A 56 -3.73 2.14 7.20
CA LYS A 56 -2.52 1.51 7.73
C LYS A 56 -2.83 0.17 8.43
N GLU A 57 -3.95 0.08 9.14
CA GLU A 57 -4.44 -1.20 9.68
C GLU A 57 -4.75 -2.20 8.56
N SER A 58 -5.50 -1.76 7.55
CA SER A 58 -5.86 -2.58 6.39
C SER A 58 -4.64 -3.05 5.62
N PHE A 59 -3.64 -2.18 5.42
CA PHE A 59 -2.36 -2.57 4.84
C PHE A 59 -1.66 -3.63 5.69
N SER A 60 -1.57 -3.44 7.01
CA SER A 60 -0.89 -4.42 7.88
C SER A 60 -1.57 -5.79 7.90
N LYS A 61 -2.90 -5.84 7.71
CA LYS A 61 -3.66 -7.08 7.56
C LYS A 61 -3.39 -7.73 6.21
N ALA A 62 -3.37 -6.94 5.13
CA ALA A 62 -3.00 -7.43 3.80
C ALA A 62 -1.56 -7.96 3.76
N TRP A 63 -0.64 -7.31 4.49
CA TRP A 63 0.75 -7.71 4.62
C TRP A 63 0.95 -8.98 5.46
N GLY A 64 0.03 -9.26 6.38
CA GLY A 64 -0.02 -10.52 7.14
C GLY A 64 0.71 -10.49 8.49
N THR A 65 1.28 -9.37 8.91
CA THR A 65 2.06 -9.25 10.16
C THR A 65 1.35 -8.43 11.24
N GLY A 66 0.32 -7.66 10.88
CA GLY A 66 -0.37 -6.75 11.79
C GLY A 66 0.41 -5.47 12.10
N LEU A 67 -0.27 -4.53 12.78
CA LEU A 67 0.36 -3.30 13.27
C LEU A 67 1.32 -3.61 14.43
N GLY A 68 2.49 -2.95 14.42
CA GLY A 68 3.56 -3.19 15.39
C GLY A 68 4.83 -3.62 14.67
N GLU A 69 4.73 -4.65 13.82
CA GLU A 69 5.76 -4.96 12.83
C GLU A 69 5.70 -4.01 11.62
N VAL A 70 4.48 -3.69 11.15
CA VAL A 70 4.27 -2.56 10.24
C VAL A 70 4.16 -1.29 11.09
N GLY A 71 5.14 -0.40 10.94
CA GLY A 71 5.11 0.92 11.53
C GLY A 71 4.18 1.85 10.77
N PHE A 72 3.59 2.83 11.46
CA PHE A 72 2.72 3.81 10.79
C PHE A 72 3.45 4.64 9.72
N GLN A 73 4.75 4.85 9.89
CA GLN A 73 5.58 5.62 8.97
C GLN A 73 5.97 4.82 7.72
N ASP A 74 5.74 3.50 7.72
CA ASP A 74 6.06 2.64 6.59
C ASP A 74 5.04 2.72 5.46
N VAL A 75 3.88 3.35 5.70
CA VAL A 75 2.79 3.47 4.74
C VAL A 75 2.36 4.92 4.64
N GLU A 76 2.33 5.46 3.42
CA GLU A 76 1.92 6.82 3.10
C GLU A 76 0.73 6.77 2.14
N THR A 77 -0.33 7.54 2.41
CA THR A 77 -1.46 7.73 1.50
C THR A 77 -1.69 9.22 1.23
N LEU A 78 -1.45 9.62 -0.02
CA LEU A 78 -1.74 10.97 -0.51
C LEU A 78 -2.96 10.93 -1.46
N ASN A 79 -3.37 12.08 -1.97
CA ASN A 79 -4.45 12.18 -2.94
C ASN A 79 -3.89 12.67 -4.28
N ALA A 80 -4.29 12.03 -5.37
CA ALA A 80 -4.06 12.54 -6.72
C ALA A 80 -4.91 13.80 -6.97
N PRO A 81 -4.66 14.57 -8.05
CA PRO A 81 -5.44 15.75 -8.38
C PRO A 81 -6.94 15.50 -8.55
N ASN A 82 -7.33 14.30 -8.97
CA ASN A 82 -8.73 13.88 -9.09
C ASN A 82 -9.36 13.37 -7.78
N GLY A 83 -8.63 13.49 -6.66
CA GLY A 83 -9.07 13.03 -5.33
C GLY A 83 -8.79 11.55 -5.03
N LYS A 84 -8.40 10.74 -6.02
CA LYS A 84 -8.11 9.31 -5.81
C LYS A 84 -6.95 9.12 -4.82
N PRO A 85 -7.07 8.24 -3.81
CA PRO A 85 -5.95 7.95 -2.91
C PRO A 85 -4.81 7.24 -3.68
N ILE A 86 -3.57 7.64 -3.38
CA ILE A 86 -2.34 7.01 -3.85
C ILE A 86 -1.59 6.56 -2.61
N THR A 87 -1.43 5.25 -2.47
CA THR A 87 -0.74 4.64 -1.32
C THR A 87 0.59 4.03 -1.74
N THR A 88 1.61 4.28 -0.94
CA THR A 88 2.96 3.73 -1.10
C THR A 88 3.46 3.17 0.22
N SER A 89 4.38 2.21 0.17
CA SER A 89 5.00 1.63 1.36
C SER A 89 6.51 1.46 1.18
N THR A 90 7.27 1.54 2.26
CA THR A 90 8.69 1.18 2.31
C THR A 90 8.90 -0.34 2.37
N LEU A 91 7.87 -1.09 2.79
CA LEU A 91 7.90 -2.55 2.95
C LEU A 91 7.47 -3.29 1.68
N TYR A 92 6.74 -2.62 0.79
CA TYR A 92 6.18 -3.23 -0.41
C TYR A 92 6.34 -2.32 -1.64
N ASP A 93 6.97 -2.87 -2.67
CA ASP A 93 7.26 -2.19 -3.95
C ASP A 93 6.25 -2.52 -5.06
N GLY A 94 5.22 -3.31 -4.76
CA GLY A 94 4.09 -3.57 -5.66
C GLY A 94 3.07 -2.43 -5.71
N ARG A 95 1.96 -2.65 -6.43
CA ARG A 95 0.85 -1.68 -6.43
C ARG A 95 -0.01 -1.91 -5.18
N ILE A 96 -0.37 -0.80 -4.53
CA ILE A 96 -1.25 -0.77 -3.37
C ILE A 96 -2.51 -0.03 -3.80
N LEU A 97 -3.61 -0.75 -3.95
CA LEU A 97 -4.90 -0.18 -4.30
C LEU A 97 -5.69 0.04 -3.01
N VAL A 98 -6.20 1.25 -2.83
CA VAL A 98 -6.89 1.64 -1.60
C VAL A 98 -8.22 2.30 -1.94
N THR A 99 -9.24 1.96 -1.15
CA THR A 99 -10.49 2.71 -1.09
C THR A 99 -10.82 3.04 0.36
N ILE A 100 -11.38 4.22 0.58
CA ILE A 100 -11.79 4.73 1.88
C ILE A 100 -13.23 5.21 1.72
N SER A 101 -14.10 4.78 2.63
CA SER A 101 -15.48 5.26 2.72
C SER A 101 -15.77 5.70 4.15
N HIS A 102 -16.49 6.81 4.29
CA HIS A 102 -16.91 7.33 5.58
C HIS A 102 -18.43 7.40 5.63
N ASP A 103 -19.01 7.05 6.78
CA ASP A 103 -20.40 7.31 7.11
C ASP A 103 -20.53 7.60 8.61
N LEU A 104 -21.13 8.75 8.95
CA LEU A 104 -21.32 9.19 10.34
C LEU A 104 -20.08 9.00 11.22
N ASP A 105 -20.08 8.07 12.17
CA ASP A 105 -18.96 7.83 13.08
C ASP A 105 -18.00 6.73 12.57
N THR A 106 -18.17 6.24 11.35
CA THR A 106 -17.46 5.07 10.85
C THR A 106 -16.65 5.38 9.61
N CYS A 107 -15.44 4.82 9.55
CA CYS A 107 -14.59 4.75 8.37
C CYS A 107 -14.37 3.28 8.02
N ILE A 108 -14.56 2.91 6.75
CA ILE A 108 -14.27 1.58 6.23
C ILE A 108 -13.18 1.72 5.18
N THR A 109 -12.18 0.84 5.24
CA THR A 109 -11.10 0.82 4.25
C THR A 109 -10.89 -0.59 3.70
N PHE A 110 -10.49 -0.64 2.43
CA PHE A 110 -9.99 -1.85 1.79
C PHE A 110 -8.66 -1.54 1.12
N VAL A 111 -7.71 -2.45 1.30
CA VAL A 111 -6.37 -2.39 0.71
C VAL A 111 -6.11 -3.69 -0.03
N GLU A 112 -5.77 -3.59 -1.31
CA GLU A 112 -5.34 -4.71 -2.15
C GLU A 112 -3.89 -4.53 -2.55
N LEU A 113 -3.10 -5.60 -2.40
CA LEU A 113 -1.71 -5.65 -2.83
C LEU A 113 -1.62 -6.43 -4.15
N GLU A 114 -1.00 -5.82 -5.16
CA GLU A 114 -0.73 -6.46 -6.44
C GLU A 114 0.77 -6.51 -6.75
N ASP A 115 1.25 -7.70 -7.13
CA ASP A 115 2.65 -7.92 -7.50
C ASP A 115 2.84 -7.96 -9.04
N TYR A 116 3.96 -7.40 -9.50
CA TYR A 116 4.46 -7.47 -10.89
C TYR A 116 5.71 -8.34 -11.03
N LYS A 117 6.35 -8.73 -9.93
CA LYS A 117 7.61 -9.48 -9.93
C LYS A 117 7.48 -10.84 -10.60
N TRP A 118 6.33 -11.50 -10.46
CA TRP A 118 6.07 -12.78 -11.13
C TRP A 118 6.27 -12.68 -12.64
N TYR A 119 5.82 -11.58 -13.28
CA TYR A 119 5.94 -11.38 -14.72
C TYR A 119 7.40 -11.18 -15.13
N GLN A 120 8.17 -10.40 -14.36
CA GLN A 120 9.58 -10.19 -14.63
C GLN A 120 10.39 -11.49 -14.47
N GLN A 121 10.09 -12.29 -13.43
CA GLN A 121 10.67 -13.63 -13.25
C GLN A 121 10.30 -14.56 -14.40
N PHE A 122 9.03 -14.59 -14.80
CA PHE A 122 8.54 -15.43 -15.89
C PHE A 122 9.19 -15.08 -17.24
N ILE A 123 9.24 -13.80 -17.60
CA ILE A 123 9.94 -13.35 -18.81
C ILE A 123 11.44 -13.64 -18.74
N GLY A 124 12.07 -13.50 -17.58
CA GLY A 124 13.46 -13.88 -17.35
C GLY A 124 13.71 -15.37 -17.65
N GLN A 125 12.85 -16.26 -17.15
CA GLN A 125 12.90 -17.70 -17.41
C GLN A 125 12.67 -18.04 -18.89
N LEU A 126 11.74 -17.35 -19.55
CA LEU A 126 11.50 -17.54 -20.99
C LEU A 126 12.71 -17.13 -21.83
N LYS A 127 13.33 -15.98 -21.52
CA LYS A 127 14.54 -15.50 -22.22
C LYS A 127 15.71 -16.45 -22.03
N SER A 128 15.92 -16.98 -20.82
CA SER A 128 16.99 -17.95 -20.56
C SER A 128 16.77 -19.27 -21.33
N LYS A 129 15.53 -19.78 -21.34
CA LYS A 129 15.17 -21.01 -22.06
C LYS A 129 15.31 -20.87 -23.57
N LEU A 130 14.87 -19.74 -24.14
CA LEU A 130 15.05 -19.43 -25.57
C LEU A 130 16.54 -19.33 -25.95
N THR A 131 17.34 -18.71 -25.09
CA THR A 131 18.79 -18.59 -25.28
C THR A 131 19.47 -19.97 -25.27
N TYR A 132 19.11 -20.83 -24.32
CA TYR A 132 19.57 -22.22 -24.27
C TYR A 132 19.20 -23.01 -25.53
N LEU A 133 17.94 -22.93 -25.99
CA LEU A 133 17.49 -23.63 -27.20
C LEU A 133 18.21 -23.14 -28.46
N ARG A 134 18.51 -21.83 -28.55
CA ARG A 134 19.29 -21.24 -29.65
C ARG A 134 20.73 -21.77 -29.66
N LEU A 135 21.40 -21.79 -28.51
CA LEU A 135 22.76 -22.34 -28.35
C LEU A 135 22.81 -23.84 -28.68
N LYS A 136 21.82 -24.62 -28.24
CA LYS A 136 21.72 -26.06 -28.54
C LYS A 136 21.54 -26.34 -30.04
N ARG A 137 20.79 -25.50 -30.76
CA ARG A 137 20.67 -25.56 -32.23
C ARG A 137 22.00 -25.27 -32.94
N ILE A 138 22.74 -24.25 -32.49
CA ILE A 138 24.06 -23.90 -33.05
C ILE A 138 25.06 -25.04 -32.81
N TYR A 139 25.11 -25.59 -31.60
CA TYR A 139 25.99 -26.72 -31.27
C TYR A 139 25.70 -27.96 -32.12
N LYS A 140 24.42 -28.32 -32.33
CA LYS A 140 24.04 -29.43 -33.22
C LYS A 140 24.48 -29.22 -34.67
N ARG A 141 24.38 -27.99 -35.21
CA ARG A 141 24.83 -27.68 -36.58
C ARG A 141 26.35 -27.79 -36.75
N LYS A 142 27.13 -27.43 -35.72
CA LYS A 142 28.60 -27.53 -35.76
C LYS A 142 29.15 -28.95 -35.63
N LYS A 143 28.33 -29.93 -35.22
CA LYS A 143 28.75 -31.34 -35.06
C LYS A 143 28.60 -32.19 -36.33
N HIS A 144 28.05 -31.62 -37.41
CA HIS A 144 27.81 -32.29 -38.70
C HIS A 144 28.60 -31.64 -39.85
N ILE A 145 29.63 -30.85 -39.52
CA ILE A 145 30.71 -30.39 -40.40
C ILE A 145 31.99 -30.95 -39.80
#